data_AF-A0A8T4H279-F1
#
_entry.id   AF-A0A8T4H279-F1
#
_cell.length_a   1.000
_cell.length_b   1.000
_cell.length_c   1.000
_cell.angle_alpha   90.00
_cell.angle_beta   90.00
_cell.angle_gamma   90.00
#
_symmetry.space_group_name_H-M   'P 1'
#
loop_
_entity.id
_entity.type
_entity.pdbx_description
1 polymer ?
#
loop_
_entity_poly.entity_id
_entity_poly.type
_entity_poly.pdbx_seq_one_letter_code
_entity_poly.pdbx_strand_id
1 'polypeptide(L)' 'MVRHDTATCPDCDSLLWFGTKSEGNGWAVYYECTACGFERRAGRIAMADVDDRDAVWERAEGMGEQF' A
#
# COMPACT_ATOMS: atom_id res chain seq x y z
N MET A 1 2.47 -8.33 -3.67
CA MET A 1 2.85 -7.34 -2.65
C MET A 1 4.27 -6.94 -2.94
N VAL A 2 4.60 -5.66 -2.79
CA VAL A 2 5.94 -5.10 -3.03
C VAL A 2 6.45 -4.60 -1.68
N ARG A 3 7.75 -4.72 -1.44
CA ARG A 3 8.36 -4.20 -0.21
C ARG A 3 8.49 -2.69 -0.37
N HIS A 4 8.04 -1.93 0.63
CA HIS A 4 8.35 -0.51 0.70
C HIS A 4 9.79 -0.37 1.18
N ASP A 5 10.59 0.43 0.49
CA ASP A 5 11.97 0.68 0.93
C ASP A 5 12.07 1.82 1.96
N THR A 6 11.02 2.64 2.08
CA THR A 6 10.98 3.82 2.95
C THR A 6 10.00 3.72 4.13
N ALA A 7 8.93 2.93 4.02
CA ALA A 7 7.91 2.85 5.07
C ALA A 7 8.27 1.79 6.11
N THR A 8 8.23 2.17 7.38
CA THR A 8 8.55 1.30 8.52
C THR A 8 7.34 1.06 9.40
N CYS A 9 7.25 -0.14 9.97
CA CYS A 9 6.14 -0.48 10.84
C CYS A 9 6.27 0.29 12.17
N PRO A 10 5.22 1.01 12.60
CA PRO A 10 5.28 1.79 13.83
C PRO A 10 5.40 0.92 15.10
N ASP A 11 5.09 -0.37 15.03
CA ASP A 11 5.16 -1.29 16.18
C ASP A 11 6.54 -1.95 16.36
N CYS A 12 7.28 -2.21 15.28
CA CYS A 12 8.50 -3.02 15.33
C CYS A 12 9.65 -2.51 14.45
N ASP A 13 9.49 -1.33 13.84
CA ASP A 13 10.49 -0.66 12.98
C ASP A 13 10.92 -1.47 11.74
N SER A 14 10.24 -2.57 11.44
CA SER A 14 10.55 -3.41 10.27
C SER A 14 9.94 -2.81 9.00
N LEU A 15 10.58 -3.07 7.86
CA LEU A 15 10.08 -2.62 6.55
C LEU A 15 8.66 -3.12 6.29
N LEU A 16 7.78 -2.21 5.89
CA LEU A 16 6.41 -2.52 5.52
C LEU A 16 6.35 -3.08 4.10
N TRP A 17 5.41 -4.00 3.91
CA TRP A 17 5.03 -4.52 2.61
C TRP A 17 3.71 -3.89 2.22
N PHE A 18 3.54 -3.63 0.93
CA PHE A 18 2.31 -3.03 0.43
C PHE A 18 1.72 -3.82 -0.73
N GLY A 19 0.41 -3.74 -0.86
CA GLY A 19 -0.31 -4.42 -1.90
C GLY A 19 -1.60 -3.72 -2.23
N THR A 20 -1.99 -3.82 -3.50
CA THR A 20 -3.28 -3.32 -3.97
C THR A 20 -4.20 -4.50 -4.26
N LYS A 21 -5.44 -4.44 -3.76
CA LYS A 21 -6.52 -5.37 -4.11
C LYS A 21 -7.56 -4.64 -4.95
N SER A 22 -7.96 -5.22 -6.07
CA SER A 22 -9.04 -4.68 -6.90
C SER A 22 -10.38 -4.75 -6.16
N GLU A 23 -11.07 -3.63 -6.05
CA GLU A 23 -12.30 -3.45 -5.29
C GLU A 23 -13.32 -2.67 -6.14
N GLY A 24 -14.16 -3.41 -6.89
CA GLY A 24 -15.24 -2.86 -7.73
C GLY A 24 -14.78 -1.76 -8.68
N ASN A 25 -14.93 -0.49 -8.25
CA ASN A 25 -14.56 0.70 -8.99
C ASN A 25 -13.21 1.29 -8.53
N GLY A 26 -12.21 0.46 -8.24
CA GLY A 26 -10.88 0.92 -7.85
C GLY A 26 -10.01 -0.15 -7.21
N TRP A 27 -9.02 0.30 -6.46
CA TRP A 27 -8.07 -0.54 -5.74
C TRP A 27 -7.93 -0.08 -4.30
N ALA A 28 -8.05 -1.00 -3.37
CA ALA A 28 -7.74 -0.76 -1.96
C ALA A 28 -6.27 -1.07 -1.73
N VAL A 29 -5.55 -0.13 -1.11
CA VAL A 29 -4.14 -0.26 -0.76
C VAL A 29 -4.04 -0.69 0.70
N TYR A 30 -3.26 -1.75 0.94
CA TYR A 30 -3.02 -2.30 2.26
C TYR A 30 -1.52 -2.33 2.53
N TYR A 31 -1.14 -1.98 3.75
CA TYR A 31 0.19 -2.23 4.30
C TYR A 31 0.14 -3.42 5.24
N GLU A 32 1.14 -4.27 5.15
CA GLU A 32 1.35 -5.43 6.00
C GLU A 32 2.80 -5.44 6.49
N CYS A 33 3.00 -5.63 7.78
CA CYS A 33 4.30 -5.95 8.35
C CYS A 33 4.42 -7.45 8.52
N THR A 34 5.34 -8.06 7.77
CA THR A 34 5.59 -9.51 7.85
C THR A 34 6.34 -9.93 9.12
N ALA A 35 6.87 -8.97 9.90
CA ALA A 35 7.60 -9.24 11.15
C ALA A 35 6.69 -9.33 12.38
N CYS A 36 5.77 -8.37 12.57
CA CYS A 36 4.86 -8.34 13.72
C CYS A 36 3.41 -8.69 13.37
N GLY A 37 3.06 -8.81 12.08
CA GLY A 37 1.69 -9.08 11.62
C GLY A 37 0.78 -7.85 11.57
N PHE A 38 1.34 -6.64 11.64
CA PHE A 38 0.56 -5.41 11.50
C PHE A 38 -0.05 -5.31 10.10
N GLU A 39 -1.38 -5.30 9.97
CA GLU A 39 -2.07 -5.05 8.71
C GLU A 39 -2.95 -3.81 8.85
N ARG A 40 -2.85 -2.87 7.90
CA ARG A 40 -3.74 -1.70 7.86
C ARG A 40 -4.07 -1.30 6.44
N ARG A 41 -5.31 -0.86 6.23
CA ARG A 41 -5.70 -0.18 5.00
C ARG A 41 -5.03 1.20 4.97
N ALA A 42 -4.13 1.38 3.99
CA ALA A 42 -3.43 2.63 3.71
C ALA A 42 -4.37 3.67 3.08
N GLY A 43 -5.18 3.20 2.15
CA GLY A 43 -5.97 4.08 1.30
C GLY A 43 -6.80 3.32 0.27
N ARG A 44 -7.40 4.09 -0.62
CA ARG A 44 -8.16 3.61 -1.78
C ARG A 44 -7.84 4.49 -2.97
N ILE A 45 -7.56 3.87 -4.10
CA ILE A 45 -7.33 4.50 -5.39
C ILE A 45 -8.60 4.25 -6.22
N ALA A 46 -9.30 5.30 -6.63
CA ALA A 46 -10.47 5.11 -7.48
C ALA A 46 -10.03 4.77 -8.90
N MET A 47 -10.85 4.01 -9.63
CA MET A 47 -10.54 3.67 -11.03
C MET A 47 -10.50 4.88 -11.95
N ALA A 48 -11.20 5.96 -11.60
CA ALA A 48 -11.15 7.21 -12.35
C ALA A 48 -9.85 8.02 -12.13
N ASP A 49 -9.09 7.73 -11.07
CA ASP A 49 -7.86 8.47 -10.73
C ASP A 49 -6.61 7.87 -11.39
N VAL A 50 -6.75 6.74 -12.10
CA VAL A 50 -5.64 5.98 -12.68
C VAL A 50 -6.05 5.41 -14.02
N ASP A 51 -5.20 5.62 -15.02
CA ASP A 51 -5.44 5.13 -16.37
C ASP A 51 -5.04 3.65 -16.51
N ASP A 52 -4.04 3.21 -15.72
CA ASP A 52 -3.44 1.89 -15.82
C ASP A 52 -3.03 1.30 -14.46
N ARG A 53 -2.76 -0.01 -14.45
CA ARG A 53 -2.31 -0.73 -13.26
C ARG A 53 -0.96 -0.23 -12.75
N ASP A 54 -0.09 0.28 -13.60
CA ASP A 54 1.20 0.83 -13.16
C ASP A 54 0.99 2.15 -12.37
N ALA A 55 0.07 3.00 -12.81
CA ALA A 55 -0.32 4.21 -12.08
C ALA A 55 -0.95 3.90 -10.70
N VAL A 56 -1.60 2.73 -10.56
CA VAL A 56 -2.07 2.22 -9.26
C VAL A 56 -0.90 1.90 -8.34
N TRP A 57 0.15 1.27 -8.86
CA TRP A 57 1.33 0.90 -8.09
C TRP A 57 2.11 2.13 -7.63
N GLU A 58 2.37 3.10 -8.50
CA GLU A 58 3.05 4.35 -8.14
C GLU A 58 2.29 5.11 -7.04
N ARG A 59 0.96 5.20 -7.14
CA ARG A 59 0.14 5.82 -6.10
C ARG A 59 0.14 5.02 -4.79
N ALA A 60 0.11 3.70 -4.87
CA ALA A 60 0.14 2.84 -3.69
C ALA A 60 1.48 2.93 -2.94
N GLU A 61 2.58 3.14 -3.66
CA GLU A 61 3.89 3.43 -3.08
C GLU A 61 3.90 4.84 -2.43
N GLY A 62 3.45 5.88 -3.13
CA GLY A 62 3.40 7.23 -2.55
C GLY A 62 2.50 7.36 -1.31
N MET A 63 1.50 6.51 -1.15
CA MET A 63 0.66 6.48 0.06
C MET A 63 1.41 5.98 1.30
N GLY A 64 2.54 5.29 1.13
CA GLY A 64 3.29 4.63 2.21
C GLY A 64 4.31 5.52 2.85
N GLU A 65 4.73 6.60 2.18
CA GLU A 65 5.60 7.64 2.74
C GLU A 65 4.97 8.37 3.94
N GLN A 66 3.66 8.19 4.19
CA GLN A 66 2.99 8.74 5.37
C GLN A 66 3.14 7.90 6.64
N PHE A 67 3.84 6.76 6.59
CA PHE A 67 4.07 5.85 7.72
C PHE A 67 5.54 5.77 8.11
#